data_AF-A0A535D1I0-F1
#
_entry.id   AF-A0A535D1I0-F1
#
_cell.length_a   1.000
_cell.length_b   1.000
_cell.length_c   1.000
_cell.angle_alpha   90.00
_cell.angle_beta   90.00
_cell.angle_gamma   90.00
#
_symmetry.space_group_name_H-M   'P 1'
#
loop_
_entity.id
_entity.type
_entity.pdbx_description
1 polymer ?
#
loop_
_entity_poly.entity_id
_entity_poly.type
_entity_poly.pdbx_seq_one_letter_code
_entity_poly.pdbx_strand_id
1 'polypeptide(L)'
;MATDATYAPNEYIDPSDGQIKGWDIDLAHAVSTVLGMPFVISNADFATIVPDLGTRYDISFSSFTPNAEREMTVDFVTYYQAGESWIIKKGGPKITMASDLCGHTVAVETGTVEESDAWGFIGKKPDGSAISGDTNNCAAAGKPDITVHSFVKQTEADTDLLSGRSDVGWSDQPVAYYQNKLNPDLSVSGSPCSVAPYGVAVAKNSGLIKPLTDAIKYLIDNGYYTKILKNWKVQAGAIKSSDVALNNNNTVGSSCVPTY
;
A
#
# COMPACT_ATOMS: atom_id res chain seq x y z
N MET A 1 -5.70 15.92 7.52
CA MET A 1 -5.39 14.71 6.72
C MET A 1 -4.57 13.76 7.57
N ALA A 2 -4.88 12.46 7.52
CA ALA A 2 -4.04 11.41 8.13
C ALA A 2 -3.17 10.69 7.10
N THR A 3 -2.00 10.22 7.54
CA THR A 3 -1.05 9.43 6.76
C THR A 3 -0.20 8.58 7.71
N ASP A 4 0.24 7.41 7.27
CA ASP A 4 1.29 6.64 7.94
C ASP A 4 2.65 6.98 7.31
N ALA A 5 3.42 7.84 7.97
CA ALA A 5 4.69 8.32 7.46
C ALA A 5 5.85 7.33 7.67
N THR A 6 5.62 6.04 7.42
CA THR A 6 6.65 4.98 7.43
C THR A 6 6.84 4.28 6.06
N TYR A 7 6.18 4.79 5.01
CA TYR A 7 6.03 4.15 3.70
C TYR A 7 6.81 4.86 2.56
N ALA A 8 8.14 4.93 2.69
CA ALA A 8 8.97 5.64 1.70
C ALA A 8 9.00 4.92 0.33
N PRO A 9 8.84 5.63 -0.80
CA PRO A 9 8.92 7.09 -0.99
C PRO A 9 7.55 7.79 -1.07
N ASN A 10 6.47 7.09 -0.74
CA ASN A 10 5.11 7.59 -0.89
C ASN A 10 4.80 8.61 0.21
N GLU A 11 5.03 8.23 1.46
CA GLU A 11 4.88 9.06 2.65
C GLU A 11 5.88 8.59 3.70
N TYR A 12 6.76 9.46 4.17
CA TYR A 12 7.76 9.11 5.17
C TYR A 12 8.25 10.32 5.94
N ILE A 13 8.72 10.11 7.16
CA ILE A 13 9.47 11.13 7.91
C ILE A 13 10.89 11.18 7.35
N ASP A 14 11.28 12.32 6.77
CA ASP A 14 12.63 12.53 6.29
C ASP A 14 13.60 12.67 7.49
N PRO A 15 14.60 11.79 7.63
CA PRO A 15 15.49 11.82 8.79
C PRO A 15 16.39 13.07 8.83
N SER A 16 16.51 13.82 7.73
CA SER A 16 17.34 15.03 7.68
C SER A 16 16.74 16.24 8.38
N ASP A 17 15.41 16.34 8.42
CA ASP A 17 14.69 17.48 9.01
C ASP A 17 13.44 17.11 9.83
N GLY A 18 13.08 15.84 9.89
CA GLY A 18 11.92 15.33 10.63
C GLY A 18 10.57 15.67 10.00
N GLN A 19 10.55 16.20 8.78
CA GLN A 19 9.29 16.54 8.09
C GLN A 19 8.72 15.31 7.36
N ILE A 20 7.38 15.23 7.33
CA ILE A 20 6.69 14.24 6.50
C ILE A 20 6.79 14.68 5.03
N LYS A 21 7.37 13.82 4.19
CA LYS A 21 7.61 14.03 2.76
C LYS A 21 7.21 12.79 1.98
N GLY A 22 7.16 12.93 0.67
CA GLY A 22 6.89 11.83 -0.25
C GLY A 22 6.00 12.29 -1.39
N TRP A 23 5.86 11.47 -2.42
CA TRP A 23 5.07 11.86 -3.59
C TRP A 23 3.57 11.88 -3.30
N ASP A 24 3.09 11.05 -2.36
CA ASP A 24 1.68 11.04 -1.95
C ASP A 24 1.36 12.30 -1.15
N ILE A 25 2.31 12.75 -0.32
CA ILE A 25 2.26 14.01 0.42
C ILE A 25 2.29 15.23 -0.51
N ASP A 26 3.15 15.21 -1.54
CA ASP A 26 3.20 16.27 -2.56
C ASP A 26 1.87 16.36 -3.35
N LEU A 27 1.28 15.21 -3.68
CA LEU A 27 -0.02 15.14 -4.34
C LEU A 27 -1.13 15.68 -3.44
N ALA A 28 -1.17 15.26 -2.17
CA ALA A 28 -2.14 15.74 -1.19
C ALA A 28 -2.06 17.25 -0.99
N HIS A 29 -0.84 17.80 -0.90
CA HIS A 29 -0.63 19.23 -0.80
C HIS A 29 -1.12 19.96 -2.06
N ALA A 30 -0.84 19.43 -3.26
CA ALA A 30 -1.34 19.98 -4.51
C ALA A 30 -2.88 19.96 -4.59
N VAL A 31 -3.52 18.88 -4.14
CA VAL A 31 -4.98 18.78 -4.07
C VAL A 31 -5.54 19.83 -3.10
N SER A 32 -4.97 19.98 -1.91
CA SER A 32 -5.40 21.01 -0.95
C SER A 32 -5.28 22.43 -1.50
N THR A 33 -4.22 22.70 -2.29
CA THR A 33 -4.00 23.98 -2.96
C THR A 33 -5.10 24.26 -3.99
N VAL A 34 -5.46 23.27 -4.82
CA VAL A 34 -6.54 23.40 -5.82
C VAL A 34 -7.89 23.66 -5.13
N LEU A 35 -8.13 23.00 -3.99
CA LEU A 35 -9.36 23.16 -3.22
C LEU A 35 -9.39 24.44 -2.36
N GLY A 36 -8.27 25.17 -2.24
CA GLY A 36 -8.16 26.34 -1.37
C GLY A 36 -8.28 25.98 0.12
N MET A 37 -7.89 24.77 0.51
CA MET A 37 -8.00 24.26 1.87
C MET A 37 -6.67 24.31 2.63
N PRO A 38 -6.68 24.52 3.95
CA PRO A 38 -5.49 24.37 4.77
C PRO A 38 -4.94 22.94 4.69
N PHE A 39 -3.62 22.83 4.57
CA PHE A 39 -2.94 21.55 4.57
C PHE A 39 -2.39 21.25 5.97
N VAL A 40 -3.10 20.39 6.71
CA VAL A 40 -2.69 19.91 8.03
C VAL A 40 -2.54 18.38 7.98
N ILE A 41 -1.32 17.91 8.20
CA ILE A 41 -0.97 16.49 8.21
C ILE A 41 -0.90 16.00 9.66
N SER A 42 -1.45 14.81 9.90
CA SER A 42 -1.28 14.05 11.13
C SER A 42 -0.68 12.70 10.80
N ASN A 43 0.42 12.36 11.46
CA ASN A 43 0.97 11.01 11.40
C ASN A 43 0.13 10.07 12.28
N ALA A 44 -0.21 8.90 11.77
CA ALA A 44 -0.99 7.88 12.46
C ALA A 44 -0.49 6.49 12.06
N ASP A 45 -0.79 5.47 12.88
CA ASP A 45 -0.54 4.09 12.49
C ASP A 45 -1.59 3.67 11.45
N PHE A 46 -1.17 3.04 10.35
CA PHE A 46 -2.01 2.75 9.17
C PHE A 46 -3.37 2.12 9.52
N ALA A 47 -3.38 1.09 10.36
CA ALA A 47 -4.59 0.37 10.77
C ALA A 47 -5.63 1.25 11.53
N THR A 48 -5.22 2.39 12.07
CA THR A 48 -6.09 3.31 12.82
C THR A 48 -6.76 4.37 11.95
N ILE A 49 -6.25 4.62 10.74
CA ILE A 49 -6.66 5.75 9.91
C ILE A 49 -8.12 5.61 9.46
N VAL A 50 -8.50 4.46 8.90
CA VAL A 50 -9.86 4.23 8.38
C VAL A 50 -10.92 4.35 9.49
N PRO A 51 -10.76 3.71 10.67
CA PRO A 51 -11.67 3.91 11.80
C PRO A 51 -11.83 5.37 12.27
N ASP A 52 -10.76 6.18 12.16
CA ASP A 52 -10.73 7.57 12.65
C ASP A 52 -11.24 8.61 11.61
N LEU A 53 -11.55 8.19 10.37
CA LEU A 53 -12.09 9.08 9.34
C LEU A 53 -13.50 9.59 9.67
N GLY A 54 -13.74 10.88 9.46
CA GLY A 54 -15.00 11.56 9.77
C GLY A 54 -15.19 11.94 11.24
N THR A 55 -14.29 11.50 12.12
CA THR A 55 -14.27 11.90 13.54
C THR A 55 -13.02 12.70 13.89
N ARG A 56 -11.84 12.17 13.56
CA ARG A 56 -10.54 12.80 13.84
C ARG A 56 -9.90 13.38 12.58
N TYR A 57 -10.13 12.76 11.43
CA TYR A 57 -9.53 13.16 10.16
C TYR A 57 -10.59 13.34 9.07
N ASP A 58 -10.42 14.37 8.23
CA ASP A 58 -11.32 14.60 7.11
C ASP A 58 -11.05 13.65 5.94
N ILE A 59 -9.78 13.47 5.58
CA ILE A 59 -9.30 12.65 4.45
C ILE A 59 -7.98 11.97 4.81
N SER A 60 -7.61 10.94 4.04
CA SER A 60 -6.28 10.34 4.10
C SER A 60 -5.66 10.13 2.71
N PHE A 61 -4.39 10.52 2.60
CA PHE A 61 -3.44 10.10 1.57
C PHE A 61 -2.39 9.27 2.31
N SER A 62 -2.37 7.97 2.05
CA SER A 62 -1.50 7.01 2.72
C SER A 62 -1.39 5.72 1.90
N SER A 63 -1.23 5.85 0.58
CA SER A 63 -1.09 4.70 -0.32
C SER A 63 -2.19 3.64 -0.19
N PHE A 64 -3.42 4.05 0.14
CA PHE A 64 -4.49 3.10 0.41
C PHE A 64 -4.93 2.38 -0.87
N THR A 65 -4.77 1.07 -0.92
CA THR A 65 -5.47 0.20 -1.88
C THR A 65 -6.95 0.07 -1.51
N PRO A 66 -7.92 0.58 -2.32
CA PRO A 66 -9.33 0.30 -2.08
C PRO A 66 -9.59 -1.20 -2.16
N ASN A 67 -10.36 -1.72 -1.21
CA ASN A 67 -10.83 -3.09 -1.23
C ASN A 67 -12.28 -3.15 -0.74
N ALA A 68 -12.95 -4.28 -0.97
CA ALA A 68 -14.36 -4.42 -0.65
C ALA A 68 -14.69 -4.16 0.82
N GLU A 69 -13.82 -4.57 1.75
CA GLU A 69 -14.03 -4.36 3.19
C GLU A 69 -13.93 -2.88 3.58
N ARG A 70 -12.88 -2.18 3.14
CA ARG A 70 -12.68 -0.74 3.39
C ARG A 70 -13.81 0.07 2.76
N GLU A 71 -14.24 -0.28 1.55
CA GLU A 71 -15.33 0.40 0.85
C GLU A 71 -16.69 0.25 1.54
N MET A 72 -16.87 -0.68 2.49
CA MET A 72 -18.07 -0.72 3.33
C MET A 72 -18.11 0.43 4.33
N THR A 73 -16.96 0.94 4.77
CA THR A 73 -16.86 1.91 5.87
C THR A 73 -16.48 3.31 5.41
N VAL A 74 -15.71 3.42 4.33
CA VAL A 74 -15.22 4.67 3.74
C VAL A 74 -15.40 4.68 2.22
N ASP A 75 -15.27 5.86 1.61
CA ASP A 75 -15.19 6.02 0.16
C ASP A 75 -13.74 6.33 -0.27
N PHE A 76 -13.40 5.95 -1.50
CA PHE A 76 -12.10 6.21 -2.12
C PHE A 76 -12.24 6.96 -3.44
N VAL A 77 -11.39 7.95 -3.67
CA VAL A 77 -11.17 8.56 -5.00
C VAL A 77 -9.81 8.14 -5.53
N THR A 78 -9.76 7.38 -6.62
CA THR A 78 -8.52 6.79 -7.12
C THR A 78 -7.56 7.81 -7.76
N TYR A 79 -6.25 7.62 -7.59
CA TYR A 79 -5.25 8.57 -8.10
C TYR A 79 -3.94 7.94 -8.62
N TYR A 80 -3.74 6.63 -8.46
CA TYR A 80 -2.51 5.94 -8.84
C TYR A 80 -2.78 4.44 -9.01
N GLN A 81 -1.88 3.69 -9.64
CA GLN A 81 -1.90 2.22 -9.74
C GLN A 81 -0.62 1.65 -9.15
N ALA A 82 -0.73 0.74 -8.18
CA ALA A 82 0.42 0.06 -7.58
C ALA A 82 0.13 -1.44 -7.50
N GLY A 83 1.14 -2.25 -7.82
CA GLY A 83 1.11 -3.68 -7.49
C GLY A 83 1.81 -3.92 -6.17
N GLU A 84 1.52 -5.06 -5.58
CA GLU A 84 2.27 -5.59 -4.47
C GLU A 84 3.57 -6.23 -4.97
N SER A 85 4.61 -6.21 -4.16
CA SER A 85 5.94 -6.70 -4.53
C SER A 85 6.67 -7.34 -3.35
N TRP A 86 7.39 -8.42 -3.65
CA TRP A 86 8.27 -9.07 -2.68
C TRP A 86 9.67 -8.48 -2.73
N ILE A 87 10.26 -8.24 -1.57
CA ILE A 87 11.65 -7.81 -1.39
C ILE A 87 12.38 -8.84 -0.52
N ILE A 88 13.59 -9.20 -0.93
CA ILE A 88 14.41 -10.20 -0.26
C ILE A 88 15.82 -9.66 -0.06
N LYS A 89 16.59 -10.27 0.84
CA LYS A 89 18.05 -10.10 0.84
C LYS A 89 18.64 -10.77 -0.39
N LYS A 90 19.72 -10.21 -0.94
CA LYS A 90 20.47 -10.85 -2.03
C LYS A 90 20.92 -12.24 -1.64
N GLY A 91 20.66 -13.22 -2.51
CA GLY A 91 20.90 -14.64 -2.22
C GLY A 91 19.82 -15.30 -1.38
N GLY A 92 18.76 -14.58 -0.99
CA GLY A 92 17.57 -15.10 -0.34
C GLY A 92 16.68 -15.94 -1.28
N PRO A 93 15.50 -16.36 -0.80
CA PRO A 93 14.60 -17.22 -1.57
C PRO A 93 14.06 -16.48 -2.79
N LYS A 94 13.95 -17.19 -3.92
CA LYS A 94 13.33 -16.63 -5.13
C LYS A 94 11.82 -16.77 -5.03
N ILE A 95 11.13 -15.65 -4.83
CA ILE A 95 9.66 -15.55 -4.80
C ILE A 95 9.15 -15.01 -6.13
N THR A 96 8.25 -15.73 -6.78
CA THR A 96 7.59 -15.31 -8.01
C THR A 96 6.07 -15.45 -7.98
N MET A 97 5.55 -16.15 -6.97
CA MET A 97 4.13 -16.38 -6.70
C MET A 97 3.94 -16.74 -5.22
N ALA A 98 2.73 -16.59 -4.67
CA ALA A 98 2.49 -16.83 -3.25
C ALA A 98 2.87 -18.25 -2.76
N SER A 99 2.80 -19.29 -3.60
CA SER A 99 3.21 -20.65 -3.21
C SER A 99 4.71 -20.81 -2.93
N ASP A 100 5.52 -19.84 -3.40
CA ASP A 100 6.95 -19.79 -3.09
C ASP A 100 7.20 -19.29 -1.66
N LEU A 101 6.21 -18.69 -0.99
CA LEU A 101 6.31 -18.21 0.39
C LEU A 101 6.16 -19.33 1.44
N CYS A 102 5.64 -20.50 1.05
CA CYS A 102 5.46 -21.61 1.99
C CYS A 102 6.78 -22.04 2.64
N GLY A 103 6.78 -22.08 3.98
CA GLY A 103 7.97 -22.38 4.78
C GLY A 103 8.92 -21.21 5.00
N HIS A 104 8.58 -20.02 4.50
CA HIS A 104 9.32 -18.80 4.76
C HIS A 104 8.65 -17.91 5.79
N THR A 105 9.46 -17.02 6.37
CA THR A 105 8.98 -15.95 7.25
C THR A 105 8.82 -14.66 6.45
N VAL A 106 7.64 -14.04 6.55
CA VAL A 106 7.24 -12.90 5.73
C VAL A 106 6.89 -11.70 6.63
N ALA A 107 7.63 -10.61 6.48
CA ALA A 107 7.38 -9.35 7.18
C ALA A 107 6.40 -8.46 6.38
N VAL A 108 5.36 -7.98 7.06
CA VAL A 108 4.30 -7.12 6.52
C VAL A 108 3.91 -6.05 7.52
N GLU A 109 3.36 -4.94 7.04
CA GLU A 109 2.71 -3.94 7.87
C GLU A 109 1.25 -4.32 8.18
N THR A 110 0.83 -4.11 9.42
CA THR A 110 -0.50 -4.45 9.93
C THR A 110 -1.58 -3.61 9.27
N GLY A 111 -2.66 -4.26 8.85
CA GLY A 111 -3.83 -3.65 8.21
C GLY A 111 -3.70 -3.51 6.69
N THR A 112 -2.57 -3.90 6.10
CA THR A 112 -2.31 -3.85 4.66
C THR A 112 -2.99 -4.98 3.89
N VAL A 113 -3.01 -4.87 2.56
CA VAL A 113 -3.52 -5.97 1.71
C VAL A 113 -2.53 -7.12 1.69
N GLU A 114 -1.24 -6.84 1.77
CA GLU A 114 -0.14 -7.81 1.84
C GLU A 114 -0.24 -8.69 3.09
N GLU A 115 -0.58 -8.11 4.25
CA GLU A 115 -0.87 -8.90 5.45
C GLU A 115 -2.07 -9.83 5.22
N SER A 116 -3.17 -9.28 4.70
CA SER A 116 -4.39 -10.05 4.41
C SER A 116 -4.12 -11.19 3.42
N ASP A 117 -3.30 -10.95 2.40
CA ASP A 117 -2.92 -11.91 1.39
C ASP A 117 -1.99 -13.00 1.96
N ALA A 118 -0.99 -12.64 2.77
CA ALA A 118 -0.09 -13.60 3.41
C ALA A 118 -0.86 -14.57 4.33
N TRP A 119 -1.79 -14.06 5.13
CA TRP A 119 -2.66 -14.89 5.97
C TRP A 119 -3.70 -15.66 5.15
N GLY A 120 -4.29 -15.01 4.15
CA GLY A 120 -5.31 -15.58 3.26
C GLY A 120 -4.78 -16.78 2.49
N PHE A 121 -3.53 -16.75 2.04
CA PHE A 121 -2.91 -17.87 1.34
C PHE A 121 -2.82 -19.15 2.20
N ILE A 122 -2.75 -19.02 3.53
CA ILE A 122 -2.80 -20.16 4.47
C ILE A 122 -4.20 -20.37 5.08
N GLY A 123 -5.24 -19.82 4.46
CA GLY A 123 -6.65 -20.00 4.82
C GLY A 123 -7.05 -19.31 6.13
N LYS A 124 -6.36 -18.22 6.50
CA LYS A 124 -6.56 -17.52 7.77
C LYS A 124 -6.72 -16.02 7.57
N LYS A 125 -7.33 -15.36 8.55
CA LYS A 125 -7.35 -13.91 8.68
C LYS A 125 -6.11 -13.42 9.45
N PRO A 126 -5.80 -12.11 9.44
CA PRO A 126 -4.70 -11.55 10.23
C PRO A 126 -4.76 -11.82 11.74
N ASP A 127 -5.95 -12.05 12.30
CA ASP A 127 -6.12 -12.46 13.70
C ASP A 127 -5.83 -13.96 13.96
N GLY A 128 -5.41 -14.70 12.93
CA GLY A 128 -5.12 -16.13 12.95
C GLY A 128 -6.36 -17.03 12.88
N SER A 129 -7.56 -16.47 12.85
CA SER A 129 -8.79 -17.25 12.69
C SER A 129 -8.93 -17.81 11.27
N ALA A 130 -9.55 -18.98 11.13
CA ALA A 130 -9.75 -19.60 9.83
C ALA A 130 -10.76 -18.81 8.98
N ILE A 131 -10.51 -18.71 7.68
CA ILE A 131 -11.48 -18.22 6.70
C ILE A 131 -12.43 -19.38 6.36
N SER A 132 -13.73 -19.17 6.59
CA SER A 132 -14.73 -20.21 6.37
C SER A 132 -14.79 -20.62 4.90
N GLY A 133 -14.54 -21.90 4.64
CA GLY A 133 -14.57 -22.49 3.29
C GLY A 133 -13.24 -22.39 2.53
N ASP A 134 -12.23 -21.75 3.11
CA ASP A 134 -10.91 -21.62 2.50
C ASP A 134 -10.00 -22.83 2.84
N THR A 135 -8.91 -22.98 2.10
CA THR A 135 -7.93 -24.04 2.28
C THR A 135 -6.56 -23.46 2.59
N ASN A 136 -5.83 -24.07 3.52
CA ASN A 136 -4.42 -23.77 3.69
C ASN A 136 -3.63 -24.32 2.49
N ASN A 137 -3.21 -23.42 1.58
CA ASN A 137 -2.58 -23.80 0.32
C ASN A 137 -1.16 -24.39 0.52
N CYS A 138 -0.46 -24.01 1.58
CA CYS A 138 0.83 -24.63 1.92
C CYS A 138 0.66 -26.08 2.39
N ALA A 139 -0.27 -26.30 3.33
CA ALA A 139 -0.57 -27.64 3.82
C ALA A 139 -1.13 -28.55 2.72
N ALA A 140 -2.00 -28.03 1.85
CA ALA A 140 -2.52 -28.76 0.69
C ALA A 140 -1.40 -29.18 -0.29
N ALA A 141 -0.34 -28.37 -0.40
CA ALA A 141 0.86 -28.69 -1.17
C ALA A 141 1.89 -29.54 -0.40
N GLY A 142 1.60 -29.97 0.84
CA GLY A 142 2.53 -30.73 1.68
C GLY A 142 3.75 -29.95 2.15
N LYS A 143 3.66 -28.61 2.18
CA LYS A 143 4.73 -27.70 2.62
C LYS A 143 4.42 -27.11 4.01
N PRO A 144 5.43 -26.67 4.78
CA PRO A 144 5.19 -25.88 5.98
C PRO A 144 4.46 -24.56 5.68
N ASP A 145 3.72 -24.05 6.65
CA ASP A 145 3.00 -22.77 6.55
C ASP A 145 3.95 -21.58 6.37
N ILE A 146 3.39 -20.47 5.87
CA ILE A 146 3.99 -19.15 5.96
C ILE A 146 4.01 -18.72 7.44
N THR A 147 5.14 -18.20 7.93
CA THR A 147 5.19 -17.50 9.22
C THR A 147 5.07 -16.01 8.97
N VAL A 148 3.93 -15.41 9.32
CA VAL A 148 3.68 -13.98 9.08
C VAL A 148 4.16 -13.17 10.29
N HIS A 149 5.08 -12.23 10.05
CA HIS A 149 5.50 -11.22 11.02
C HIS A 149 4.82 -9.89 10.69
N SER A 150 3.76 -9.58 11.43
CA SER A 150 3.02 -8.33 11.30
C SER A 150 3.60 -7.25 12.20
N PHE A 151 3.81 -6.05 11.65
CA PHE A 151 4.33 -4.90 12.38
C PHE A 151 3.42 -3.69 12.23
N VAL A 152 3.34 -2.84 13.27
CA VAL A 152 2.51 -1.64 13.22
C VAL A 152 3.02 -0.65 12.17
N LYS A 153 4.33 -0.67 11.87
CA LYS A 153 4.98 0.25 10.94
C LYS A 153 5.76 -0.51 9.88
N GLN A 154 5.70 -0.06 8.63
CA GLN A 154 6.50 -0.64 7.55
C GLN A 154 8.01 -0.60 7.85
N THR A 155 8.52 0.47 8.47
CA THR A 155 9.95 0.55 8.86
C THR A 155 10.40 -0.57 9.83
N GLU A 156 9.48 -1.12 10.63
CA GLU A 156 9.77 -2.26 11.51
C GLU A 156 9.82 -3.57 10.71
N ALA A 157 8.91 -3.76 9.76
CA ALA A 157 8.93 -4.88 8.81
C ALA A 157 10.22 -4.88 7.97
N ASP A 158 10.64 -3.71 7.49
CA ASP A 158 11.89 -3.53 6.75
C ASP A 158 13.10 -3.90 7.62
N THR A 159 13.11 -3.49 8.89
CA THR A 159 14.16 -3.83 9.85
C THR A 159 14.20 -5.34 10.13
N ASP A 160 13.04 -6.00 10.19
CA ASP A 160 12.93 -7.45 10.39
C ASP A 160 13.57 -8.23 9.24
N LEU A 161 13.24 -7.86 8.00
CA LEU A 161 13.88 -8.39 6.79
C LEU A 161 15.39 -8.14 6.81
N LEU A 162 15.82 -6.91 7.03
CA LEU A 162 17.25 -6.55 7.00
C LEU A 162 18.07 -7.35 8.02
N SER A 163 17.51 -7.55 9.21
CA SER A 163 18.13 -8.36 10.26
C SER A 163 18.20 -9.85 9.93
N GLY A 164 17.42 -10.32 8.96
CA GLY A 164 17.30 -11.73 8.58
C GLY A 164 16.38 -12.53 9.51
N ARG A 165 15.52 -11.86 10.29
CA ARG A 165 14.45 -12.53 11.05
C ARG A 165 13.28 -12.93 10.14
N SER A 166 13.02 -12.16 9.09
CA SER A 166 12.18 -12.54 7.96
C SER A 166 13.02 -12.82 6.73
N ASP A 167 12.57 -13.79 5.93
CA ASP A 167 13.18 -14.15 4.65
C ASP A 167 12.73 -13.21 3.52
N VAL A 168 11.50 -12.70 3.64
CA VAL A 168 10.81 -11.90 2.63
C VAL A 168 10.13 -10.73 3.33
N GLY A 169 10.27 -9.52 2.76
CA GLY A 169 9.37 -8.40 3.02
C GLY A 169 8.35 -8.30 1.90
N TRP A 170 7.14 -7.87 2.22
CA TRP A 170 6.08 -7.70 1.23
C TRP A 170 5.42 -6.34 1.46
N SER A 171 5.45 -5.52 0.40
CA SER A 171 4.94 -4.15 0.38
C SER A 171 4.56 -3.78 -1.05
N ASP A 172 4.01 -2.60 -1.24
CA ASP A 172 3.74 -2.07 -2.57
C ASP A 172 5.02 -1.88 -3.40
N GLN A 173 4.85 -1.97 -4.72
CA GLN A 173 5.90 -1.87 -5.72
C GLN A 173 6.75 -0.60 -5.58
N PRO A 174 6.21 0.62 -5.43
CA PRO A 174 7.03 1.82 -5.28
C PRO A 174 7.94 1.75 -4.04
N VAL A 175 7.46 1.18 -2.95
CA VAL A 175 8.19 1.03 -1.68
C VAL A 175 9.28 -0.02 -1.79
N ALA A 176 8.96 -1.22 -2.26
CA ALA A 176 9.95 -2.28 -2.47
C ALA A 176 11.06 -1.83 -3.44
N TYR A 177 10.71 -1.09 -4.49
CA TYR A 177 11.67 -0.61 -5.48
C TYR A 177 12.57 0.47 -4.89
N TYR A 178 12.02 1.35 -4.07
CA TYR A 178 12.78 2.38 -3.37
C TYR A 178 13.75 1.77 -2.36
N GLN A 179 13.32 0.81 -1.56
CA GLN A 179 14.19 0.09 -0.61
C GLN A 179 15.35 -0.61 -1.33
N ASN A 180 15.07 -1.37 -2.39
CA ASN A 180 16.10 -2.02 -3.20
C ASN A 180 17.10 -1.02 -3.82
N LYS A 181 16.62 0.17 -4.20
CA LYS A 181 17.49 1.23 -4.72
C LYS A 181 18.39 1.84 -3.63
N LEU A 182 17.89 1.98 -2.41
CA LEU A 182 18.65 2.55 -1.29
C LEU A 182 19.63 1.54 -0.68
N ASN A 183 19.29 0.26 -0.68
CA ASN A 183 20.08 -0.77 -0.05
C ASN A 183 20.55 -1.81 -1.08
N PRO A 184 21.86 -1.84 -1.42
CA PRO A 184 22.39 -2.79 -2.38
C PRO A 184 22.38 -4.24 -1.89
N ASP A 185 22.08 -4.53 -0.62
CA ASP A 185 21.95 -5.90 -0.11
C ASP A 185 20.55 -6.47 -0.27
N LEU A 186 19.60 -5.66 -0.74
CA LEU A 186 18.25 -6.10 -1.06
C LEU A 186 18.11 -6.35 -2.58
N SER A 187 17.08 -7.10 -2.92
CA SER A 187 16.62 -7.29 -4.29
C SER A 187 15.11 -7.48 -4.31
N VAL A 188 14.43 -6.84 -5.25
CA VAL A 188 13.04 -7.20 -5.58
C VAL A 188 13.04 -8.60 -6.19
N SER A 189 12.15 -9.46 -5.71
CA SER A 189 11.95 -10.80 -6.28
C SER A 189 10.67 -10.84 -7.11
N GLY A 190 10.72 -11.49 -8.27
CA GLY A 190 9.55 -11.62 -9.15
C GLY A 190 9.13 -10.31 -9.83
N SER A 191 7.92 -10.34 -10.38
CA SER A 191 7.23 -9.16 -10.92
C SER A 191 6.12 -8.75 -9.95
N PRO A 192 5.75 -7.46 -9.89
CA PRO A 192 4.60 -7.03 -9.13
C PRO A 192 3.32 -7.75 -9.56
N CYS A 193 2.46 -8.01 -8.59
CA CYS A 193 1.16 -8.66 -8.74
C CYS A 193 0.07 -7.84 -8.05
N SER A 194 -1.19 -8.27 -8.15
CA SER A 194 -2.34 -7.58 -7.54
C SER A 194 -2.38 -6.07 -7.85
N VAL A 195 -2.02 -5.65 -9.08
CA VAL A 195 -1.95 -4.22 -9.42
C VAL A 195 -3.32 -3.58 -9.25
N ALA A 196 -3.45 -2.70 -8.27
CA ALA A 196 -4.69 -2.09 -7.85
C ALA A 196 -4.56 -0.57 -7.77
N PRO A 197 -5.68 0.17 -7.80
CA PRO A 197 -5.63 1.60 -7.57
C PRO A 197 -5.15 1.93 -6.16
N TYR A 198 -4.48 3.06 -5.99
CA TYR A 198 -4.54 3.79 -4.71
C TYR A 198 -5.68 4.78 -4.72
N GLY A 199 -6.28 5.03 -3.56
CA GLY A 199 -7.38 5.95 -3.39
C GLY A 199 -7.23 6.87 -2.18
N VAL A 200 -7.67 8.12 -2.34
CA VAL A 200 -7.83 9.06 -1.22
C VAL A 200 -9.02 8.59 -0.40
N ALA A 201 -8.77 8.16 0.84
CA ALA A 201 -9.81 7.68 1.72
C ALA A 201 -10.56 8.84 2.36
N VAL A 202 -11.89 8.74 2.43
CA VAL A 202 -12.75 9.72 3.08
C VAL A 202 -13.97 9.06 3.71
N ALA A 203 -14.47 9.61 4.81
CA ALA A 203 -15.72 9.15 5.40
C ALA A 203 -16.88 9.19 4.39
N LYS A 204 -17.75 8.17 4.46
CA LYS A 204 -19.01 8.12 3.70
C LYS A 204 -19.81 9.41 3.92
N ASN A 205 -20.46 9.89 2.87
CA ASN A 205 -21.33 11.09 2.91
C ASN A 205 -20.62 12.39 3.35
N SER A 206 -19.29 12.46 3.29
CA SER A 206 -18.50 13.67 3.63
C SER A 206 -18.75 14.88 2.72
N GLY A 207 -19.33 14.66 1.53
CA GLY A 207 -19.44 15.68 0.49
C GLY A 207 -18.13 15.98 -0.26
N LEU A 208 -17.02 15.31 0.08
CA LEU A 208 -15.70 15.58 -0.47
C LEU A 208 -15.38 14.80 -1.77
N ILE A 209 -16.17 13.80 -2.13
CA ILE A 209 -15.92 12.95 -3.30
C ILE A 209 -15.78 13.75 -4.60
N LYS A 210 -16.75 14.61 -4.91
CA LYS A 210 -16.73 15.41 -6.13
C LYS A 210 -15.56 16.42 -6.11
N PRO A 211 -15.36 17.23 -5.04
CA PRO A 211 -14.19 18.11 -4.93
C PRO A 211 -12.85 17.38 -5.13
N LEU A 212 -12.64 16.24 -4.47
CA LEU A 212 -11.40 15.45 -4.60
C LEU A 212 -11.22 14.93 -6.03
N THR A 213 -12.28 14.38 -6.61
CA THR A 213 -12.29 13.88 -8.00
C THR A 213 -11.90 14.98 -8.98
N ASP A 214 -12.53 16.15 -8.88
CA ASP A 214 -12.28 17.27 -9.77
C ASP A 214 -10.86 17.83 -9.60
N ALA A 215 -10.37 17.92 -8.36
CA ALA A 215 -9.01 18.39 -8.07
C ALA A 215 -7.94 17.45 -8.63
N ILE A 216 -8.08 16.13 -8.42
CA ILE A 216 -7.13 15.13 -8.95
C ILE A 216 -7.14 15.17 -10.48
N LYS A 217 -8.32 15.20 -11.12
CA LYS A 217 -8.43 15.32 -12.58
C LYS A 217 -7.77 16.60 -13.09
N TYR A 218 -8.00 17.73 -12.45
CA TYR A 218 -7.35 19.00 -12.79
C TYR A 218 -5.82 18.89 -12.73
N LEU A 219 -5.27 18.29 -11.68
CA LEU A 219 -3.82 18.11 -11.53
C LEU A 219 -3.22 17.20 -12.61
N ILE A 220 -3.96 16.17 -13.03
CA ILE A 220 -3.58 15.29 -14.15
C ILE A 220 -3.60 16.07 -15.47
N ASP A 221 -4.73 16.70 -15.80
CA ASP A 221 -4.95 17.37 -17.10
C ASP A 221 -4.02 18.57 -17.32
N ASN A 222 -3.54 19.19 -16.23
CA ASN A 222 -2.63 20.34 -16.28
C ASN A 222 -1.16 19.97 -16.01
N GLY A 223 -0.82 18.68 -15.95
CA GLY A 223 0.56 18.18 -15.88
C GLY A 223 1.26 18.32 -14.52
N TYR A 224 0.59 18.85 -13.50
CA TYR A 224 1.12 18.94 -12.13
C TYR A 224 1.37 17.56 -11.53
N TYR A 225 0.40 16.65 -11.67
CA TYR A 225 0.51 15.25 -11.26
C TYR A 225 1.73 14.58 -11.90
N THR A 226 1.88 14.69 -13.23
CA THR A 226 3.02 14.11 -13.93
C THR A 226 4.36 14.69 -13.45
N LYS A 227 4.41 15.98 -13.11
CA LYS A 227 5.62 16.61 -12.55
C LYS A 227 5.97 16.02 -11.18
N ILE A 228 4.99 15.85 -10.30
CA ILE A 228 5.17 15.22 -8.98
C ILE A 228 5.73 13.81 -9.14
N LEU A 229 5.06 12.95 -9.93
CA LEU A 229 5.53 11.58 -10.12
C LEU A 229 6.94 11.49 -10.73
N LYS A 230 7.29 12.39 -11.66
CA LYS A 230 8.63 12.47 -12.26
C LYS A 230 9.72 12.84 -11.24
N ASN A 231 9.44 13.77 -10.33
CA ASN A 231 10.38 14.18 -9.30
C ASN A 231 10.78 12.98 -8.41
N TRP A 232 9.80 12.14 -8.11
CA TRP A 232 9.96 10.96 -7.24
C TRP A 232 10.29 9.67 -8.00
N LYS A 233 10.31 9.70 -9.33
CA LYS A 233 10.59 8.56 -10.21
C LYS A 233 9.56 7.42 -10.09
N VAL A 234 8.30 7.76 -9.83
CA VAL A 234 7.18 6.82 -9.65
C VAL A 234 6.14 6.93 -10.78
N GLN A 235 6.56 7.23 -12.01
CA GLN A 235 5.61 7.38 -13.13
C GLN A 235 4.97 6.06 -13.58
N ALA A 236 5.45 4.91 -13.09
CA ALA A 236 4.99 3.60 -13.52
C ALA A 236 3.51 3.36 -13.21
N GLY A 237 2.99 3.92 -12.11
CA GLY A 237 1.58 3.83 -11.71
C GLY A 237 0.73 5.02 -12.11
N ALA A 238 1.22 5.90 -12.99
CA ALA A 238 0.48 7.08 -13.41
C ALA A 238 -0.84 6.68 -14.10
N ILE A 239 -1.95 7.33 -13.71
CA ILE A 239 -3.26 7.14 -14.35
C ILE A 239 -3.66 8.34 -15.22
N LYS A 240 -4.63 8.15 -16.12
CA LYS A 240 -5.27 9.25 -16.84
C LYS A 240 -6.41 9.83 -16.01
N SER A 241 -6.80 11.07 -16.31
CA SER A 241 -7.97 11.70 -15.67
C SER A 241 -9.26 10.92 -15.90
N SER A 242 -9.38 10.19 -17.03
CA SER A 242 -10.50 9.28 -17.31
C SER A 242 -10.59 8.10 -16.34
N ASP A 243 -9.51 7.76 -15.64
CA ASP A 243 -9.39 6.56 -14.81
C ASP A 243 -9.56 6.89 -13.31
N VAL A 244 -9.68 8.18 -12.97
CA VAL A 244 -10.07 8.64 -11.63
C VAL A 244 -11.51 8.26 -11.38
N ALA A 245 -11.73 7.37 -10.41
CA ALA A 245 -13.00 6.72 -10.12
C ALA A 245 -13.30 6.69 -8.62
N LEU A 246 -14.59 6.62 -8.30
CA LEU A 246 -15.07 6.38 -6.93
C LEU A 246 -15.11 4.87 -6.67
N ASN A 247 -14.54 4.42 -5.55
CA ASN A 247 -14.61 3.04 -5.06
C ASN A 247 -14.28 2.01 -6.16
N ASN A 248 -13.18 2.26 -6.87
CA ASN A 248 -12.63 1.30 -7.82
C ASN A 248 -11.56 0.48 -7.12
N ASN A 249 -11.88 -0.78 -6.86
CA ASN A 249 -11.01 -1.78 -6.25
C ASN A 249 -10.62 -2.89 -7.26
N ASN A 250 -10.78 -2.65 -8.56
CA ASN A 250 -10.47 -3.64 -9.58
C ASN A 250 -8.95 -3.79 -9.74
N THR A 251 -8.48 -5.03 -9.64
CA THR A 251 -7.09 -5.37 -9.93
C THR A 251 -6.86 -5.58 -11.43
N VAL A 252 -5.62 -5.36 -11.86
CA VAL A 252 -5.15 -5.57 -13.24
C VAL A 252 -4.01 -6.58 -13.22
N GLY A 253 -4.08 -7.57 -14.12
CA GLY A 253 -3.06 -8.60 -14.24
C GLY A 253 -3.24 -9.75 -13.26
N SER A 254 -2.13 -10.40 -12.89
CA SER A 254 -2.14 -11.57 -11.99
C SER A 254 -2.28 -11.16 -10.53
N SER A 255 -3.12 -11.88 -9.78
CA SER A 255 -3.17 -11.78 -8.32
C SER A 255 -1.91 -12.37 -7.68
N CYS A 256 -1.45 -11.78 -6.57
CA CYS A 256 -0.38 -12.37 -5.76
C CYS A 256 -0.83 -13.67 -5.12
N VAL A 257 -2.05 -13.66 -4.57
CA VAL A 257 -2.75 -14.80 -3.99
C VAL A 257 -3.89 -15.19 -4.93
N PRO A 258 -3.77 -16.32 -5.65
CA PRO A 258 -4.87 -16.78 -6.49
C PRO A 258 -6.10 -17.09 -5.63
N THR A 259 -7.29 -16.70 -6.10
CA THR A 259 -8.53 -17.26 -5.59
C THR A 259 -8.64 -18.72 -6.06
N TYR A 260 -8.62 -19.66 -5.12
CA TYR A 260 -8.75 -21.09 -5.37
C TYR A 260 -10.19 -21.58 -5.22
#